data_AF-A0A4Y1WZC2-F1
#
_entry.id   AF-A0A4Y1WZC2-F1
#
_cell.length_a   1.000
_cell.length_b   1.000
_cell.length_c   1.000
_cell.angle_alpha   90.00
_cell.angle_beta   90.00
_cell.angle_gamma   90.00
#
_symmetry.space_group_name_H-M   'P 1'
#
loop_
_entity.id
_entity.type
_entity.pdbx_description
1 polymer ?
#
loop_
_entity_poly.entity_id
_entity_poly.type
_entity_poly.pdbx_seq_one_letter_code
_entity_poly.pdbx_strand_id
1 'polypeptide(L)'
;MASLRTRLLLLAAALLLGLPAAAQLHRGARTLVRSGLMPKPDSLRAERDSLRLAGLLLEMDSVAAPDYAADSAAVAALRTDDRRTLDSLAAARYAAALQGLDTTAKRPRLKKGWFMSDSMSLSKVCWLSTVLPGYGQVYNRQYWKLPVLYGTVGAGLALFLHENKTYKPLKRAYESYTNTSLARTPELDALQTKMIRSNTRRQIYLGITIASYVYFIGDAAVNYSTNEVSSVKKATTLACIFPGAGQIYNKSYWKVPFVVGGFASMIYCIDWNNRGYQRFKKAYNQISDYEQHPEKYPDGPVDEFGGRYSASYILNLRNNFRRNRDLCIIISGALYVLQIIDAHVDAHLKDYDISDDLSMNLEPLVDYTYVPTLGGNRPVFGFNMSLKF
;
A
#
# COMPACT_ATOMS: atom_id res chain seq x y z
N MET A 1 -13.25 -28.16 -8.38
CA MET A 1 -13.69 -26.95 -9.13
C MET A 1 -12.55 -26.00 -9.55
N ALA A 2 -11.40 -25.94 -8.86
CA ALA A 2 -10.28 -25.07 -9.27
C ALA A 2 -9.52 -25.55 -10.54
N SER A 3 -9.45 -26.87 -10.78
CA SER A 3 -8.73 -27.44 -11.92
C SER A 3 -9.44 -27.29 -13.27
N LEU A 4 -10.77 -27.11 -13.27
CA LEU A 4 -11.55 -26.90 -14.50
C LEU A 4 -11.40 -25.47 -15.02
N ARG A 5 -11.29 -24.49 -14.11
CA ARG A 5 -11.16 -23.05 -14.44
C ARG A 5 -9.81 -22.71 -15.04
N THR A 6 -8.73 -23.36 -14.58
CA THR A 6 -7.39 -23.17 -15.15
C THR A 6 -7.26 -23.78 -16.55
N ARG A 7 -7.93 -24.91 -16.80
CA ARG A 7 -7.97 -25.53 -18.14
C ARG A 7 -8.77 -24.70 -19.15
N LEU A 8 -9.91 -24.13 -18.75
CA LEU A 8 -10.71 -23.23 -19.60
C LEU A 8 -9.97 -21.93 -19.96
N LEU A 9 -9.20 -21.36 -19.02
CA LEU A 9 -8.39 -20.17 -19.29
C LEU A 9 -7.20 -20.45 -20.21
N LEU A 10 -6.57 -21.63 -20.11
CA LEU A 10 -5.51 -22.04 -21.02
C LEU A 10 -6.04 -22.34 -22.43
N LEU A 11 -7.26 -22.88 -22.55
CA LEU A 11 -7.93 -23.10 -23.84
C LEU A 11 -8.32 -21.77 -24.51
N ALA A 12 -8.80 -20.80 -23.74
CA ALA A 12 -9.11 -19.46 -24.26
C ALA A 12 -7.84 -18.69 -24.68
N ALA A 13 -6.74 -18.84 -23.93
CA ALA A 13 -5.45 -18.26 -24.28
C ALA A 13 -4.83 -18.90 -25.54
N ALA A 14 -5.00 -20.21 -25.74
CA ALA A 14 -4.54 -20.91 -26.95
C ALA A 14 -5.35 -20.51 -28.20
N LEU A 15 -6.66 -20.26 -28.07
CA LEU A 15 -7.52 -19.79 -29.16
C LEU A 15 -7.21 -18.36 -29.61
N LEU A 16 -6.71 -17.50 -28.71
CA LEU A 16 -6.34 -16.12 -29.03
C LEU A 16 -4.96 -15.98 -29.68
N LEU A 17 -4.07 -16.97 -29.53
CA LEU A 17 -2.71 -16.96 -30.10
C LEU A 17 -2.60 -17.69 -31.44
N GLY A 18 -3.69 -18.31 -31.93
CA GLY A 18 -3.70 -19.17 -33.11
C GLY A 18 -4.38 -18.62 -34.37
N LEU A 19 -4.79 -17.35 -34.42
CA LEU A 19 -5.46 -16.80 -35.62
C LEU A 19 -4.44 -16.23 -36.63
N PRO A 20 -4.30 -16.82 -37.83
CA PRO A 20 -3.52 -16.20 -38.90
C PRO A 20 -4.24 -14.97 -39.46
N ALA A 21 -3.44 -13.94 -39.79
CA ALA A 21 -3.86 -12.64 -40.31
C ALA A 21 -4.38 -12.68 -41.77
N ALA A 22 -5.34 -13.56 -42.07
CA ALA A 22 -5.97 -13.68 -43.38
C ALA A 22 -7.48 -13.91 -43.23
N ALA A 23 -8.19 -12.90 -42.74
CA ALA A 23 -9.65 -12.80 -42.86
C ALA A 23 -10.00 -11.43 -43.48
N GLN A 24 -9.54 -11.22 -44.72
CA GLN A 24 -10.07 -10.17 -45.58
C GLN A 24 -11.46 -10.59 -46.07
N LEU A 25 -12.45 -9.74 -45.80
CA LEU A 25 -13.81 -9.82 -46.33
C LEU A 25 -13.81 -9.99 -47.86
N HIS A 26 -14.38 -11.10 -48.34
CA HIS A 26 -14.62 -11.31 -49.77
C HIS A 26 -15.68 -10.33 -50.29
N ARG A 27 -15.31 -9.46 -51.23
CA ARG A 27 -16.26 -8.71 -52.06
C ARG A 27 -16.92 -9.66 -53.07
N GLY A 28 -18.24 -9.80 -52.99
CA GLY A 28 -19.03 -10.61 -53.92
C GLY A 28 -19.02 -10.08 -55.35
N ALA A 29 -19.14 -10.99 -56.31
CA ALA A 29 -19.13 -10.72 -57.75
C ALA A 29 -20.34 -9.89 -58.19
N ARG A 30 -20.10 -8.91 -59.05
CA ARG A 30 -21.14 -8.07 -59.69
C ARG A 30 -22.08 -8.94 -60.53
N THR A 31 -23.35 -9.00 -60.17
CA THR A 31 -24.42 -9.54 -61.03
C THR A 31 -24.87 -8.48 -62.04
N LEU A 32 -24.57 -8.74 -63.32
CA LEU A 32 -25.11 -8.02 -64.47
C LEU A 32 -26.61 -8.33 -64.61
N VAL A 33 -27.47 -7.32 -64.43
CA VAL A 33 -28.90 -7.43 -64.70
C VAL A 33 -29.13 -7.26 -66.20
N ARG A 34 -29.48 -8.36 -66.87
CA ARG A 34 -29.95 -8.38 -68.26
C ARG A 34 -31.45 -8.09 -68.25
N SER A 35 -31.87 -7.09 -69.03
CA SER A 35 -33.27 -6.68 -69.19
C SER A 35 -34.14 -7.84 -69.68
N GLY A 36 -35.20 -8.13 -68.93
CA GLY A 36 -36.23 -9.12 -69.29
C GLY A 36 -37.32 -9.19 -68.23
N LEU A 37 -38.56 -8.98 -68.64
CA LEU A 37 -39.81 -8.95 -67.87
C LEU A 37 -39.85 -9.92 -66.66
N MET A 38 -40.23 -9.40 -65.48
CA MET A 38 -40.53 -10.23 -64.30
C MET A 38 -41.79 -11.07 -64.53
N PRO A 39 -41.76 -12.39 -64.30
CA PRO A 39 -42.97 -13.20 -64.27
C PRO A 39 -43.80 -12.84 -63.03
N LYS A 40 -45.11 -12.60 -63.21
CA LYS A 40 -46.03 -12.38 -62.08
C LYS A 40 -46.10 -13.64 -61.21
N PRO A 41 -45.97 -13.51 -59.87
CA PRO A 41 -46.06 -14.65 -58.96
C PRO A 41 -47.49 -15.18 -58.90
N ASP A 42 -47.59 -16.52 -58.93
CA ASP A 42 -48.85 -17.27 -58.92
C ASP A 42 -49.47 -17.26 -57.51
N SER A 43 -50.68 -16.70 -57.37
CA SER A 43 -51.29 -16.38 -56.07
C SER A 43 -51.65 -17.60 -55.24
N LEU A 44 -51.75 -18.79 -55.85
CA LEU A 44 -52.11 -20.05 -55.19
C LEU A 44 -50.96 -20.67 -54.36
N ARG A 45 -49.73 -20.16 -54.49
CA ARG A 45 -48.56 -20.68 -53.76
C ARG A 45 -48.48 -20.15 -52.32
N ALA A 46 -48.92 -18.91 -52.09
CA ALA A 46 -48.89 -18.28 -50.77
C ALA A 46 -49.84 -18.94 -49.76
N GLU A 47 -50.98 -19.47 -50.22
CA GLU A 47 -51.99 -20.10 -49.36
C GLU A 47 -51.59 -21.51 -48.88
N ARG A 48 -50.77 -22.22 -49.67
CA ARG A 48 -50.23 -23.53 -49.29
C ARG A 48 -49.12 -23.43 -48.25
N ASP A 49 -48.32 -22.37 -48.32
CA ASP A 49 -47.22 -22.16 -47.37
C ASP A 49 -47.72 -21.66 -46.01
N SER A 50 -48.83 -20.90 -45.95
CA SER A 50 -49.42 -20.44 -44.68
C SER A 50 -50.04 -21.58 -43.86
N LEU A 51 -50.76 -22.51 -44.51
CA LEU A 51 -51.34 -23.68 -43.84
C LEU A 51 -50.25 -24.64 -43.33
N ARG A 52 -49.17 -24.81 -44.10
CA ARG A 52 -48.03 -25.64 -43.71
C ARG A 52 -47.26 -25.03 -42.54
N LEU A 53 -47.11 -23.71 -42.53
CA LEU A 53 -46.50 -22.97 -41.43
C LEU A 53 -47.39 -23.03 -40.17
N ALA A 54 -48.70 -22.88 -40.31
CA ALA A 54 -49.63 -23.02 -39.19
C ALA A 54 -49.60 -24.42 -38.55
N GLY A 55 -49.49 -25.48 -39.37
CA GLY A 55 -49.30 -26.84 -38.89
C GLY A 55 -48.00 -27.02 -38.11
N LEU A 56 -46.88 -26.48 -38.63
CA LEU A 56 -45.59 -26.51 -37.94
C LEU A 56 -45.60 -25.74 -36.61
N LEU A 57 -46.29 -24.60 -36.54
CA LEU A 57 -46.42 -23.85 -35.29
C LEU A 57 -47.20 -24.63 -34.23
N LEU A 58 -48.27 -25.33 -34.62
CA LEU A 58 -49.04 -26.17 -33.70
C LEU A 58 -48.23 -27.38 -33.22
N GLU A 59 -47.44 -28.01 -34.10
CA GLU A 59 -46.53 -29.07 -33.70
C GLU A 59 -45.47 -28.56 -32.71
N MET A 60 -44.86 -27.40 -32.98
CA MET A 60 -43.87 -26.79 -32.08
C MET A 60 -44.47 -26.46 -30.71
N ASP A 61 -45.69 -25.93 -30.66
CA ASP A 61 -46.38 -25.59 -29.41
C ASP A 61 -46.74 -26.86 -28.61
N SER A 62 -47.15 -27.93 -29.29
CA SER A 62 -47.44 -29.22 -28.65
C SER A 62 -46.20 -29.89 -28.05
N VAL A 63 -45.02 -29.72 -28.68
CA VAL A 63 -43.74 -30.27 -28.20
C VAL A 63 -43.22 -29.47 -27.01
N ALA A 64 -43.47 -28.16 -26.97
CA ALA A 64 -43.02 -27.28 -25.89
C ALA A 64 -43.92 -27.34 -24.64
N ALA A 65 -45.21 -27.67 -24.79
CA ALA A 65 -46.17 -27.77 -23.69
C ALA A 65 -45.73 -28.64 -22.49
N PRO A 66 -45.18 -29.87 -22.66
CA PRO A 66 -44.73 -30.68 -21.53
C PRO A 66 -43.53 -30.06 -20.79
N ASP A 67 -42.60 -29.43 -21.51
CA ASP A 67 -41.44 -28.76 -20.91
C ASP A 67 -41.89 -27.53 -20.10
N TYR A 68 -42.82 -26.72 -20.64
CA TYR A 68 -43.41 -25.60 -19.93
C TYR A 68 -44.20 -26.03 -18.67
N ALA A 69 -44.90 -27.15 -18.74
CA ALA A 69 -45.63 -27.70 -17.59
C ALA A 69 -44.67 -28.22 -16.50
N ALA A 70 -43.58 -28.89 -16.89
CA ALA A 70 -42.54 -29.35 -15.98
C ALA A 70 -41.81 -28.18 -15.30
N ASP A 71 -41.47 -27.14 -16.06
CA ASP A 71 -40.78 -25.96 -15.54
C ASP A 71 -41.71 -25.15 -14.61
N SER A 72 -42.99 -25.03 -14.95
CA SER A 72 -43.99 -24.41 -14.09
C SER A 72 -44.20 -25.20 -12.79
N ALA A 73 -44.21 -26.54 -12.84
CA ALA A 73 -44.29 -27.38 -11.66
C ALA A 73 -43.04 -27.30 -10.79
N ALA A 74 -41.85 -27.21 -11.39
CA ALA A 74 -40.59 -27.02 -10.68
C ALA A 74 -40.53 -25.65 -9.98
N VAL A 75 -40.96 -24.58 -10.67
CA VAL A 75 -41.09 -23.23 -10.09
C VAL A 75 -42.12 -23.22 -8.96
N ALA A 76 -43.25 -23.92 -9.11
CA ALA A 76 -44.25 -24.04 -8.06
C ALA A 76 -43.73 -24.80 -6.82
N ALA A 77 -42.94 -25.87 -7.02
CA ALA A 77 -42.32 -26.62 -5.93
C ALA A 77 -41.23 -25.83 -5.18
N LEU A 78 -40.57 -24.89 -5.85
CA LEU A 78 -39.57 -23.99 -5.25
C LEU A 78 -40.20 -22.73 -4.63
N ARG A 79 -41.51 -22.52 -4.83
CA ARG A 79 -42.22 -21.32 -4.36
C ARG A 79 -42.49 -21.44 -2.86
N THR A 80 -41.74 -20.68 -2.07
CA THR A 80 -41.86 -20.62 -0.60
C THR A 80 -42.96 -19.67 -0.10
N ASP A 81 -43.81 -19.18 -1.00
CA ASP A 81 -44.78 -18.10 -0.73
C ASP A 81 -46.16 -18.63 -0.34
N ASP A 82 -46.34 -19.95 -0.24
CA ASP A 82 -47.61 -20.55 0.17
C ASP A 82 -47.91 -20.18 1.63
N ARG A 83 -48.98 -19.41 1.85
CA ARG A 83 -49.38 -18.89 3.17
C ARG A 83 -49.41 -19.97 4.26
N ARG A 84 -49.86 -21.19 3.92
CA ARG A 84 -49.89 -22.31 4.86
C ARG A 84 -48.50 -22.75 5.32
N THR A 85 -47.51 -22.68 4.44
CA THR A 85 -46.11 -23.03 4.77
C THR A 85 -45.39 -21.90 5.50
N LEU A 86 -45.72 -20.65 5.19
CA LEU A 86 -45.22 -19.48 5.92
C LEU A 86 -45.75 -19.44 7.35
N ASP A 87 -47.04 -19.72 7.55
CA ASP A 87 -47.65 -19.77 8.88
C ASP A 87 -47.08 -20.91 9.74
N SER A 88 -46.81 -22.08 9.15
CA SER A 88 -46.21 -23.20 9.89
C SER A 88 -44.75 -22.94 10.25
N LEU A 89 -43.96 -22.32 9.36
CA LEU A 89 -42.60 -21.87 9.67
C LEU A 89 -42.56 -20.74 10.71
N ALA A 90 -43.52 -19.80 10.66
CA ALA A 90 -43.65 -18.74 11.64
C ALA A 90 -44.03 -19.30 13.02
N ALA A 91 -44.98 -20.24 13.07
CA ALA A 91 -45.37 -20.94 14.30
C ALA A 91 -44.20 -21.75 14.89
N ALA A 92 -43.44 -22.45 14.06
CA ALA A 92 -42.25 -23.19 14.48
C ALA A 92 -41.16 -22.26 15.03
N ARG A 93 -40.92 -21.11 14.38
CA ARG A 93 -39.97 -20.07 14.86
C ARG A 93 -40.43 -19.46 16.19
N TYR A 94 -41.72 -19.19 16.34
CA TYR A 94 -42.30 -18.65 17.57
C TYR A 94 -42.19 -19.65 18.74
N ALA A 95 -42.48 -20.93 18.49
CA ALA A 95 -42.32 -21.99 19.49
C ALA A 95 -40.86 -22.17 19.93
N ALA A 96 -39.90 -22.10 19.00
CA ALA A 96 -38.49 -22.15 19.32
C ALA A 96 -38.00 -20.88 20.06
N ALA A 97 -38.53 -19.70 19.74
CA ALA A 97 -38.23 -18.46 20.47
C ALA A 97 -38.73 -18.50 21.93
N LEU A 98 -39.90 -19.10 22.19
CA LEU A 98 -40.43 -19.35 23.55
C LEU A 98 -39.52 -20.28 24.38
N GLN A 99 -38.79 -21.18 23.73
CA GLN A 99 -37.80 -22.05 24.35
C GLN A 99 -36.42 -21.39 24.50
N GLY A 100 -36.29 -20.09 24.16
CA GLY A 100 -35.03 -19.36 24.22
C GLY A 100 -34.02 -19.74 23.14
N LEU A 101 -34.44 -20.49 22.10
CA LEU A 101 -33.58 -20.88 20.98
C LEU A 101 -33.53 -19.73 19.97
N ASP A 102 -32.33 -19.24 19.68
CA ASP A 102 -32.09 -18.15 18.73
C ASP A 102 -32.31 -18.65 17.28
N THR A 103 -33.53 -18.46 16.75
CA THR A 103 -33.91 -18.87 15.39
C THR A 103 -33.51 -17.87 14.31
N THR A 104 -32.76 -16.82 14.66
CA THR A 104 -32.28 -15.86 13.66
C THR A 104 -31.33 -16.58 12.70
N ALA A 105 -31.69 -16.61 11.41
CA ALA A 105 -30.81 -17.13 10.38
C ALA A 105 -29.59 -16.20 10.27
N LYS A 106 -28.54 -16.48 11.06
CA LYS A 106 -27.26 -15.77 10.97
C LYS A 106 -26.71 -16.08 9.59
N ARG A 107 -26.74 -15.08 8.70
CA ARG A 107 -26.11 -15.19 7.37
C ARG A 107 -24.69 -15.72 7.58
N PRO A 108 -24.26 -16.77 6.86
CA PRO A 108 -22.90 -17.26 6.99
C PRO A 108 -21.98 -16.08 6.70
N ARG A 109 -21.21 -15.64 7.70
CA ARG A 109 -20.17 -14.64 7.48
C ARG A 109 -19.20 -15.27 6.49
N LEU A 110 -19.24 -14.82 5.23
CA LEU A 110 -18.20 -15.14 4.26
C LEU A 110 -16.87 -14.83 4.96
N LYS A 111 -16.02 -15.85 5.15
CA LYS A 111 -14.68 -15.66 5.68
C LYS A 111 -13.97 -14.74 4.69
N LYS A 112 -13.99 -13.44 4.98
CA LYS A 112 -13.36 -12.43 4.13
C LYS A 112 -11.87 -12.76 4.13
N GLY A 113 -11.31 -12.95 2.93
CA GLY A 113 -9.90 -13.28 2.80
C GLY A 113 -9.03 -12.24 3.52
N TRP A 114 -7.91 -12.67 4.08
CA TRP A 114 -6.96 -11.77 4.76
C TRP A 114 -6.38 -10.70 3.82
N PHE A 115 -6.36 -10.99 2.52
CA PHE A 115 -5.86 -10.12 1.46
C PHE A 115 -7.01 -9.30 0.85
N MET A 116 -6.83 -7.98 0.71
CA MET A 116 -7.80 -7.05 0.13
C MET A 116 -9.21 -7.06 0.75
N SER A 117 -9.34 -7.27 2.07
CA SER A 117 -10.63 -7.07 2.74
C SER A 117 -10.94 -5.57 2.85
N ASP A 118 -12.12 -5.11 2.43
CA ASP A 118 -12.52 -3.68 2.52
C ASP A 118 -12.51 -3.09 3.95
N SER A 119 -12.39 -3.93 4.98
CA SER A 119 -12.34 -3.56 6.39
C SER A 119 -10.92 -3.60 6.98
N MET A 120 -9.87 -3.49 6.18
CA MET A 120 -8.51 -3.40 6.74
C MET A 120 -8.33 -2.10 7.53
N SER A 121 -7.45 -2.12 8.53
CA SER A 121 -7.04 -0.88 9.20
C SER A 121 -6.00 -0.15 8.35
N LEU A 122 -5.96 1.18 8.47
CA LEU A 122 -4.96 2.03 7.81
C LEU A 122 -3.54 1.52 8.04
N SER A 123 -3.19 1.19 9.29
CA SER A 123 -1.86 0.70 9.65
C SER A 123 -1.50 -0.61 8.96
N LYS A 124 -2.48 -1.52 8.78
CA LYS A 124 -2.26 -2.78 8.05
C LYS A 124 -2.04 -2.52 6.56
N VAL A 125 -2.82 -1.64 5.94
CA VAL A 125 -2.65 -1.28 4.52
C VAL A 125 -1.32 -0.59 4.29
N CYS A 126 -0.92 0.32 5.17
CA CYS A 126 0.37 1.00 5.11
C CYS A 126 1.54 0.03 5.25
N TRP A 127 1.51 -0.84 6.28
CA TRP A 127 2.56 -1.83 6.50
C TRP A 127 2.67 -2.81 5.32
N LEU A 128 1.53 -3.26 4.79
CA LEU A 128 1.51 -4.13 3.63
C LEU A 128 2.01 -3.40 2.37
N SER A 129 1.78 -2.09 2.25
CA SER A 129 2.34 -1.24 1.19
C SER A 129 3.84 -0.97 1.36
N THR A 130 4.39 -1.09 2.57
CA THR A 130 5.85 -1.02 2.81
C THR A 130 6.56 -2.26 2.31
N VAL A 131 5.88 -3.42 2.30
CA VAL A 131 6.43 -4.69 1.81
C VAL A 131 6.11 -4.91 0.33
N LEU A 132 4.89 -4.54 -0.10
CA LEU A 132 4.37 -4.73 -1.44
C LEU A 132 4.19 -3.37 -2.13
N PRO A 133 5.11 -2.97 -3.02
CA PRO A 133 4.99 -1.74 -3.78
C PRO A 133 3.67 -1.70 -4.56
N GLY A 134 2.90 -0.63 -4.38
CA GLY A 134 1.64 -0.45 -5.08
C GLY A 134 0.42 -0.98 -4.32
N TYR A 135 0.58 -1.70 -3.21
CA TYR A 135 -0.55 -2.29 -2.49
C TYR A 135 -1.55 -1.23 -2.01
N GLY A 136 -1.07 -0.13 -1.42
CA GLY A 136 -1.93 0.95 -0.96
C GLY A 136 -2.72 1.62 -2.09
N GLN A 137 -2.09 1.79 -3.26
CA GLN A 137 -2.74 2.33 -4.46
C GLN A 137 -3.81 1.38 -4.99
N VAL A 138 -3.52 0.07 -5.01
CA VAL A 138 -4.48 -0.97 -5.43
C VAL A 138 -5.67 -1.02 -4.48
N TYR A 139 -5.42 -0.95 -3.17
CA TYR A 139 -6.45 -0.93 -2.14
C TYR A 139 -7.35 0.31 -2.26
N ASN A 140 -6.75 1.48 -2.47
CA ASN A 140 -7.47 2.74 -2.66
C ASN A 140 -8.08 2.89 -4.07
N ARG A 141 -8.00 1.87 -4.94
CA ARG A 141 -8.47 1.89 -6.34
C ARG A 141 -7.83 2.97 -7.22
N GLN A 142 -6.62 3.42 -6.89
CA GLN A 142 -5.85 4.42 -7.62
C GLN A 142 -4.83 3.76 -8.57
N TYR A 143 -5.30 2.87 -9.44
CA TYR A 143 -4.45 2.04 -10.31
C TYR A 143 -3.59 2.86 -11.28
N TRP A 144 -4.08 4.04 -11.69
CA TRP A 144 -3.36 4.92 -12.60
C TRP A 144 -2.01 5.41 -12.05
N LYS A 145 -1.82 5.37 -10.72
CA LYS A 145 -0.54 5.72 -10.08
C LYS A 145 0.49 4.58 -10.17
N LEU A 146 0.07 3.35 -10.47
CA LEU A 146 0.97 2.19 -10.52
C LEU A 146 2.00 2.29 -11.64
N PRO A 147 1.65 2.66 -12.90
CA PRO A 147 2.66 2.85 -13.94
C PRO A 147 3.72 3.89 -13.56
N VAL A 148 3.33 4.95 -12.87
CA VAL A 148 4.26 5.97 -12.38
C VAL A 148 5.17 5.39 -11.30
N LEU A 149 4.61 4.74 -10.27
CA LEU A 149 5.37 4.10 -9.20
C LEU A 149 6.38 3.05 -9.75
N TYR A 150 5.90 2.12 -10.56
CA TYR A 150 6.75 1.07 -11.13
C TYR A 150 7.74 1.64 -12.14
N GLY A 151 7.36 2.68 -12.89
CA GLY A 151 8.25 3.39 -13.80
C GLY A 151 9.40 4.07 -13.06
N THR A 152 9.11 4.86 -12.02
CA THR A 152 10.14 5.60 -11.27
C THR A 152 11.02 4.68 -10.44
N VAL A 153 10.42 3.75 -9.68
CA VAL A 153 11.17 2.81 -8.84
C VAL A 153 11.93 1.80 -9.69
N GLY A 154 11.31 1.26 -10.74
CA GLY A 154 11.93 0.31 -11.66
C GLY A 154 13.11 0.94 -12.42
N ALA A 155 12.93 2.14 -12.99
CA ALA A 155 14.00 2.84 -13.69
C ALA A 155 15.14 3.22 -12.73
N GLY A 156 14.82 3.75 -11.54
CA GLY A 156 15.81 4.11 -10.53
C GLY A 156 16.65 2.90 -10.07
N LEU A 157 16.01 1.75 -9.81
CA LEU A 157 16.71 0.51 -9.49
C LEU A 157 17.56 0.00 -10.66
N ALA A 158 17.04 0.04 -11.88
CA ALA A 158 17.78 -0.38 -13.07
C ALA A 158 19.06 0.46 -13.25
N LEU A 159 18.96 1.78 -13.12
CA LEU A 159 20.10 2.70 -13.20
C LEU A 159 21.08 2.50 -12.04
N PHE A 160 20.57 2.27 -10.82
CA PHE A 160 21.41 1.92 -9.67
C PHE A 160 22.21 0.64 -9.92
N LEU A 161 21.56 -0.43 -10.38
CA LEU A 161 22.22 -1.71 -10.66
C LEU A 161 23.24 -1.59 -11.78
N HIS A 162 22.94 -0.79 -12.80
CA HIS A 162 23.85 -0.49 -13.89
C HIS A 162 25.12 0.22 -13.39
N GLU A 163 24.99 1.32 -12.65
CA GLU A 163 26.14 2.02 -12.05
C GLU A 163 26.88 1.17 -11.02
N ASN A 164 26.18 0.31 -10.28
CA ASN A 164 26.80 -0.59 -9.32
C ASN A 164 27.72 -1.64 -9.99
N LYS A 165 27.38 -2.09 -11.20
CA LYS A 165 28.24 -2.96 -12.00
C LYS A 165 29.53 -2.26 -12.43
N THR A 166 29.46 -0.96 -12.71
CA THR A 166 30.63 -0.12 -13.08
C THR A 166 31.48 0.25 -11.87
N TYR A 167 30.87 0.55 -10.73
CA TYR A 167 31.58 0.95 -9.50
C TYR A 167 32.44 -0.15 -8.89
N LYS A 168 31.93 -1.40 -8.82
CA LYS A 168 32.66 -2.52 -8.19
C LYS A 168 34.06 -2.77 -8.77
N PRO A 169 34.25 -2.90 -10.10
CA PRO A 169 35.59 -3.09 -10.67
C PRO A 169 36.49 -1.86 -10.48
N LEU A 170 35.94 -0.64 -10.61
CA LEU A 170 36.69 0.60 -10.35
C LEU A 170 37.23 0.66 -8.93
N LYS A 171 36.40 0.29 -7.94
CA LYS A 171 36.82 0.22 -6.53
C LYS A 171 37.92 -0.82 -6.31
N ARG A 172 37.78 -2.02 -6.89
CA ARG A 172 38.80 -3.08 -6.78
C ARG A 172 40.14 -2.65 -7.37
N ALA A 173 40.11 -2.02 -8.54
CA ALA A 173 41.31 -1.49 -9.18
C ALA A 173 41.96 -0.40 -8.31
N TYR A 174 41.16 0.51 -7.76
CA TYR A 174 41.67 1.55 -6.86
C TYR A 174 42.34 0.94 -5.62
N GLU A 175 41.67 -0.01 -4.96
CA GLU A 175 42.21 -0.74 -3.81
C GLU A 175 43.50 -1.48 -4.14
N SER A 176 43.63 -2.11 -5.33
CA SER A 176 44.89 -2.79 -5.71
C SER A 176 46.06 -1.82 -5.85
N TYR A 177 45.84 -0.63 -6.40
CA TYR A 177 46.90 0.38 -6.49
C TYR A 177 47.26 0.94 -5.11
N THR A 178 46.26 1.27 -4.28
CA THR A 178 46.48 1.85 -2.94
C THR A 178 47.17 0.86 -1.99
N ASN A 179 46.95 -0.45 -2.17
CA ASN A 179 47.62 -1.48 -1.38
C ASN A 179 49.11 -1.64 -1.72
N THR A 180 49.54 -1.20 -2.91
CA THR A 180 50.92 -1.38 -3.39
C THR A 180 51.78 -0.11 -3.21
N SER A 181 51.18 1.08 -3.38
CA SER A 181 51.89 2.35 -3.31
C SER A 181 50.96 3.50 -2.88
N LEU A 182 51.46 4.39 -2.02
CA LEU A 182 50.78 5.62 -1.59
C LEU A 182 51.07 6.80 -2.54
N ALA A 183 51.87 6.62 -3.60
CA ALA A 183 52.20 7.68 -4.52
C ALA A 183 50.99 8.06 -5.39
N ARG A 184 50.63 9.35 -5.39
CA ARG A 184 49.61 9.88 -6.30
C ARG A 184 50.16 9.93 -7.72
N THR A 185 49.75 8.96 -8.53
CA THR A 185 49.97 9.01 -9.98
C THR A 185 48.77 9.66 -10.67
N PRO A 186 48.95 10.34 -11.81
CA PRO A 186 47.84 10.93 -12.56
C PRO A 186 46.81 9.87 -13.02
N GLU A 187 47.24 8.62 -13.20
CA GLU A 187 46.35 7.49 -13.50
C GLU A 187 45.44 7.12 -12.31
N LEU A 188 45.98 7.15 -11.08
CA LEU A 188 45.22 6.92 -9.85
C LEU A 188 44.15 7.99 -9.66
N ASP A 189 44.48 9.26 -9.92
CA ASP A 189 43.53 10.37 -9.82
C ASP A 189 42.41 10.27 -10.87
N ALA A 190 42.72 9.84 -12.09
CA ALA A 190 41.72 9.56 -13.13
C ALA A 190 40.79 8.41 -12.73
N LEU A 191 41.34 7.33 -12.15
CA LEU A 191 40.57 6.20 -11.64
C LEU A 191 39.67 6.60 -10.46
N GLN A 192 40.22 7.35 -9.50
CA GLN A 192 39.50 7.89 -8.36
C GLN A 192 38.34 8.79 -8.81
N THR A 193 38.57 9.66 -9.80
CA THR A 193 37.53 10.54 -10.34
C THR A 193 36.38 9.75 -10.97
N LYS A 194 36.69 8.70 -11.75
CA LYS A 194 35.68 7.80 -12.33
C LYS A 194 34.90 7.05 -11.24
N MET A 195 35.60 6.55 -10.22
CA MET A 195 34.99 5.86 -9.08
C MET A 195 34.05 6.78 -8.30
N ILE A 196 34.48 7.99 -7.96
CA ILE A 196 33.67 8.98 -7.24
C ILE A 196 32.41 9.31 -8.05
N ARG A 197 32.55 9.57 -9.34
CA ARG A 197 31.40 9.88 -10.21
C ARG A 197 30.37 8.75 -10.24
N SER A 198 30.81 7.50 -10.43
CA SER A 198 29.90 6.34 -10.43
C SER A 198 29.28 6.11 -9.05
N ASN A 199 30.03 6.31 -7.96
CA ASN A 199 29.48 6.24 -6.61
C ASN A 199 28.40 7.31 -6.38
N THR A 200 28.67 8.56 -6.75
CA THR A 200 27.71 9.67 -6.61
C THR A 200 26.45 9.40 -7.42
N ARG A 201 26.55 8.97 -8.69
CA ARG A 201 25.40 8.61 -9.52
C ARG A 201 24.59 7.48 -8.92
N ARG A 202 25.26 6.40 -8.49
CA ARG A 202 24.60 5.27 -7.82
C ARG A 202 23.85 5.72 -6.56
N GLN A 203 24.44 6.57 -5.73
CA GLN A 203 23.80 7.10 -4.52
C GLN A 203 22.60 7.99 -4.86
N ILE A 204 22.71 8.84 -5.90
CA ILE A 204 21.60 9.66 -6.39
C ILE A 204 20.45 8.78 -6.87
N TYR A 205 20.71 7.77 -7.70
CA TYR A 205 19.66 6.87 -8.20
C TYR A 205 19.01 6.07 -7.08
N LEU A 206 19.79 5.57 -6.12
CA LEU A 206 19.27 4.90 -4.94
C LEU A 206 18.39 5.85 -4.11
N GLY A 207 18.87 7.08 -3.89
CA GLY A 207 18.15 8.12 -3.17
C GLY A 207 16.82 8.48 -3.83
N ILE A 208 16.81 8.72 -5.14
CA ILE A 208 15.59 9.01 -5.92
C ILE A 208 14.61 7.83 -5.86
N THR A 209 15.11 6.60 -5.99
CA THR A 209 14.28 5.39 -5.91
C THR A 209 13.60 5.29 -4.55
N ILE A 210 14.36 5.42 -3.47
CA ILE A 210 13.85 5.35 -2.10
C ILE A 210 12.88 6.50 -1.85
N ALA A 211 13.22 7.73 -2.23
CA ALA A 211 12.36 8.89 -2.05
C ALA A 211 11.02 8.75 -2.81
N SER A 212 11.05 8.26 -4.05
CA SER A 212 9.86 7.97 -4.83
C SER A 212 9.02 6.88 -4.15
N TYR A 213 9.64 5.80 -3.70
CA TYR A 213 8.94 4.72 -2.98
C TYR A 213 8.25 5.21 -1.70
N VAL A 214 8.98 5.98 -0.90
CA VAL A 214 8.51 6.62 0.34
C VAL A 214 7.30 7.52 0.07
N TYR A 215 7.40 8.36 -0.97
CA TYR A 215 6.32 9.26 -1.37
C TYR A 215 5.03 8.49 -1.67
N PHE A 216 5.10 7.43 -2.46
CA PHE A 216 3.92 6.65 -2.82
C PHE A 216 3.28 5.93 -1.62
N ILE A 217 4.08 5.48 -0.64
CA ILE A 217 3.53 4.93 0.61
C ILE A 217 2.77 6.02 1.39
N GLY A 218 3.36 7.22 1.51
CA GLY A 218 2.72 8.36 2.17
C GLY A 218 1.44 8.80 1.46
N ASP A 219 1.46 8.91 0.14
CA ASP A 219 0.30 9.26 -0.69
C ASP A 219 -0.84 8.24 -0.54
N ALA A 220 -0.52 6.94 -0.42
CA ALA A 220 -1.53 5.91 -0.15
C ALA A 220 -2.12 6.02 1.27
N ALA A 221 -1.29 6.37 2.27
CA ALA A 221 -1.73 6.56 3.65
C ALA A 221 -2.67 7.78 3.79
N VAL A 222 -2.35 8.88 3.12
CA VAL A 222 -3.13 10.13 3.15
C VAL A 222 -4.47 9.95 2.44
N ASN A 223 -4.47 9.35 1.24
CA ASN A 223 -5.67 9.16 0.41
C ASN A 223 -6.54 7.96 0.85
N TYR A 224 -6.32 7.43 2.04
CA TYR A 224 -7.13 6.35 2.59
C TYR A 224 -8.55 6.83 2.91
N SER A 225 -9.55 6.31 2.18
CA SER A 225 -10.96 6.74 2.26
C SER A 225 -11.96 5.66 2.68
N THR A 226 -11.53 4.41 2.88
CA THR A 226 -12.47 3.27 3.07
C THR A 226 -13.13 3.22 4.45
N ASN A 227 -12.60 3.94 5.46
CA ASN A 227 -13.21 4.09 6.78
C ASN A 227 -13.01 5.54 7.27
N GLU A 228 -13.94 6.05 8.08
CA GLU A 228 -13.73 7.25 8.91
C GLU A 228 -12.61 6.96 9.93
N VAL A 229 -11.37 7.15 9.51
CA VAL A 229 -10.19 6.98 10.36
C VAL A 229 -9.84 8.34 10.93
N SER A 230 -9.73 8.42 12.26
CA SER A 230 -9.30 9.65 12.94
C SER A 230 -7.97 10.15 12.38
N SER A 231 -7.86 11.48 12.30
CA SER A 231 -6.64 12.22 11.97
C SER A 231 -5.42 11.67 12.73
N VAL A 232 -5.61 11.34 14.01
CA VAL A 232 -4.63 10.73 14.91
C VAL A 232 -4.07 9.42 14.37
N LYS A 233 -4.94 8.47 13.98
CA LYS A 233 -4.49 7.17 13.45
C LYS A 233 -3.74 7.33 12.13
N LYS A 234 -4.09 8.34 11.32
CA LYS A 234 -3.36 8.71 10.11
C LYS A 234 -1.97 9.25 10.44
N ALA A 235 -1.87 10.22 11.36
CA ALA A 235 -0.61 10.82 11.79
C ALA A 235 0.35 9.78 12.41
N THR A 236 -0.15 8.95 13.33
CA THR A 236 0.66 7.91 14.00
C THR A 236 1.11 6.84 13.03
N THR A 237 0.23 6.37 12.14
CA THR A 237 0.63 5.37 11.13
C THR A 237 1.70 5.94 10.20
N LEU A 238 1.57 7.20 9.78
CA LEU A 238 2.54 7.85 8.92
C LEU A 238 3.90 8.04 9.64
N ALA A 239 3.89 8.43 10.93
CA ALA A 239 5.09 8.55 11.76
C ALA A 239 5.79 7.19 11.97
N CYS A 240 5.02 6.12 12.15
CA CYS A 240 5.52 4.74 12.26
C CYS A 240 6.11 4.18 10.96
N ILE A 241 5.93 4.85 9.82
CA ILE A 241 6.60 4.45 8.58
C ILE A 241 7.82 5.36 8.36
N PHE A 242 7.63 6.67 8.56
CA PHE A 242 8.63 7.66 8.25
C PHE A 242 8.86 8.62 9.41
N PRO A 243 10.12 8.74 9.86
CA PRO A 243 10.45 9.73 10.87
C PRO A 243 10.15 11.15 10.35
N GLY A 244 9.28 11.88 11.05
CA GLY A 244 8.91 13.26 10.77
C GLY A 244 7.69 13.42 9.87
N ALA A 245 7.19 12.34 9.27
CA ALA A 245 6.02 12.43 8.40
C ALA A 245 4.74 12.77 9.18
N GLY A 246 4.59 12.25 10.41
CA GLY A 246 3.48 12.63 11.28
C GLY A 246 3.41 14.13 11.58
N GLN A 247 4.58 14.79 11.72
CA GLN A 247 4.66 16.25 11.91
C GLN A 247 4.26 17.02 10.66
N ILE A 248 4.66 16.54 9.47
CA ILE A 248 4.23 17.08 8.17
C ILE A 248 2.71 16.98 8.01
N TYR A 249 2.13 15.83 8.34
CA TYR A 249 0.68 15.62 8.33
C TYR A 249 -0.03 16.55 9.33
N ASN A 250 0.55 16.70 10.52
CA ASN A 250 0.09 17.65 11.53
C ASN A 250 0.43 19.10 11.19
N LYS A 251 0.95 19.45 10.00
CA LYS A 251 1.36 20.81 9.62
C LYS A 251 2.36 21.47 10.61
N SER A 252 2.99 20.69 11.48
CA SER A 252 3.99 21.10 12.47
C SER A 252 5.38 21.15 11.81
N TYR A 253 5.52 21.86 10.69
CA TYR A 253 6.73 21.85 9.87
C TYR A 253 7.98 22.34 10.61
N TRP A 254 7.82 23.23 11.58
CA TRP A 254 8.92 23.76 12.38
C TRP A 254 9.64 22.68 13.21
N LYS A 255 8.98 21.55 13.51
CA LYS A 255 9.59 20.41 14.23
C LYS A 255 10.45 19.54 13.32
N VAL A 256 10.21 19.57 12.00
CA VAL A 256 10.86 18.70 11.02
C VAL A 256 12.39 18.88 10.98
N PRO A 257 12.95 20.11 11.02
CA PRO A 257 14.41 20.28 11.09
C PRO A 257 15.04 19.58 12.29
N PHE A 258 14.38 19.54 13.45
CA PHE A 258 14.89 18.86 14.65
C PHE A 258 14.87 17.35 14.49
N VAL A 259 13.81 16.80 13.90
CA VAL A 259 13.71 15.38 13.61
C VAL A 259 14.79 14.97 12.60
N VAL A 260 14.86 15.68 11.48
CA VAL A 260 15.85 15.39 10.42
C VAL A 260 17.27 15.56 10.95
N GLY A 261 17.53 16.62 11.71
CA GLY A 261 18.81 16.86 12.37
C GLY A 261 19.18 15.74 13.34
N GLY A 262 18.26 15.34 14.22
CA GLY A 262 18.47 14.26 15.18
C GLY A 262 18.80 12.93 14.50
N PHE A 263 18.03 12.53 13.48
CA PHE A 263 18.32 11.30 12.73
C PHE A 263 19.59 11.39 11.90
N ALA A 264 19.88 12.53 11.27
CA ALA A 264 21.13 12.73 10.52
C ALA A 264 22.35 12.63 11.43
N SER A 265 22.31 13.26 12.62
CA SER A 265 23.35 13.15 13.64
C SER A 265 23.51 11.70 14.11
N MET A 266 22.42 11.00 14.38
CA MET A 266 22.49 9.59 14.79
C MET A 266 23.09 8.69 13.72
N ILE A 267 22.67 8.84 12.46
CA ILE A 267 23.23 8.07 11.32
C ILE A 267 24.73 8.35 11.20
N TYR A 268 25.14 9.61 11.30
CA TYR A 268 26.55 9.99 11.29
C TYR A 268 27.33 9.35 12.44
N CYS A 269 26.81 9.41 13.67
CA CYS A 269 27.44 8.78 14.84
C CYS A 269 27.55 7.26 14.68
N ILE A 270 26.52 6.58 14.17
CA ILE A 270 26.53 5.14 13.90
C ILE A 270 27.60 4.82 12.85
N ASP A 271 27.64 5.55 11.74
CA ASP A 271 28.60 5.34 10.67
C ASP A 271 30.04 5.57 11.14
N TRP A 272 30.29 6.66 11.87
CA TRP A 272 31.59 6.96 12.47
C TRP A 272 32.07 5.82 13.37
N ASN A 273 31.22 5.36 14.30
CA ASN A 273 31.56 4.28 15.21
C ASN A 273 31.73 2.94 14.48
N ASN A 274 30.95 2.69 13.42
CA ASN A 274 31.07 1.48 12.61
C ASN A 274 32.37 1.46 11.78
N ARG A 275 32.79 2.59 11.21
CA ARG A 275 34.09 2.72 10.54
C ARG A 275 35.25 2.47 11.50
N GLY A 276 35.19 3.08 12.68
CA GLY A 276 36.15 2.82 13.76
C GLY A 276 36.20 1.34 14.13
N TYR A 277 35.03 0.72 14.37
CA TYR A 277 34.94 -0.71 14.67
C TYR A 277 35.58 -1.59 13.59
N GLN A 278 35.29 -1.34 12.30
CA GLN A 278 35.87 -2.12 11.20
C GLN A 278 37.39 -1.96 11.10
N ARG A 279 37.88 -0.74 11.29
CA ARG A 279 39.31 -0.41 11.29
C ARG A 279 40.05 -1.20 12.38
N PHE A 280 39.62 -1.10 13.64
CA PHE A 280 40.26 -1.82 14.74
C PHE A 280 40.02 -3.33 14.70
N LYS A 281 38.90 -3.79 14.13
CA LYS A 281 38.68 -5.23 13.88
C LYS A 281 39.70 -5.78 12.88
N LYS A 282 39.98 -5.05 11.79
CA LYS A 282 40.99 -5.45 10.81
C LYS A 282 42.38 -5.49 11.44
N ALA A 283 42.77 -4.44 12.15
CA ALA A 283 44.06 -4.37 12.85
C ALA A 283 44.21 -5.52 13.86
N TYR A 284 43.20 -5.78 14.69
CA TYR A 284 43.22 -6.89 15.64
C TYR A 284 43.41 -8.25 14.96
N ASN A 285 42.68 -8.50 13.86
CA ASN A 285 42.80 -9.76 13.12
C ASN A 285 44.19 -9.94 12.52
N GLN A 286 44.83 -8.86 12.06
CA GLN A 286 46.20 -8.88 11.53
C GLN A 286 47.23 -9.18 12.62
N ILE A 287 47.08 -8.57 13.80
CA ILE A 287 47.96 -8.83 14.95
C ILE A 287 47.82 -10.29 15.41
N SER A 288 46.58 -10.80 15.50
CA SER A 288 46.37 -12.19 15.90
C SER A 288 46.90 -13.21 14.88
N ASP A 289 46.83 -12.90 13.59
CA ASP A 289 47.37 -13.75 12.53
C ASP A 289 48.90 -13.75 12.54
N TYR A 290 49.52 -12.60 12.79
CA TYR A 290 50.97 -12.48 13.01
C TYR A 290 51.44 -13.25 14.25
N GLU A 291 50.74 -13.15 15.37
CA GLU A 291 51.07 -13.90 16.59
C GLU A 291 50.95 -15.43 16.40
N GLN A 292 50.04 -15.89 15.53
CA GLN A 292 49.84 -17.33 15.24
C GLN A 292 50.77 -17.88 14.17
N HIS A 293 51.16 -17.06 13.19
CA HIS A 293 52.01 -17.46 12.06
C HIS A 293 53.14 -16.46 11.81
N PRO A 294 54.14 -16.39 12.71
CA PRO A 294 55.25 -15.45 12.57
C PRO A 294 56.06 -15.68 11.28
N GLU A 295 56.17 -16.93 10.82
CA GLU A 295 56.91 -17.30 9.61
C GLU A 295 56.37 -16.66 8.32
N LYS A 296 55.11 -16.22 8.31
CA LYS A 296 54.45 -15.67 7.12
C LYS A 296 54.73 -14.17 6.92
N TYR A 297 55.33 -13.52 7.91
CA TYR A 297 55.51 -12.06 7.97
C TYR A 297 56.95 -11.69 8.33
N PRO A 298 57.91 -11.88 7.41
CA PRO A 298 59.34 -11.63 7.66
C PRO A 298 59.69 -10.16 7.93
N ASP A 299 58.87 -9.21 7.46
CA ASP A 299 59.08 -7.76 7.60
C ASP A 299 58.37 -7.14 8.83
N GLY A 300 57.73 -7.96 9.69
CA GLY A 300 57.02 -7.52 10.89
C GLY A 300 55.49 -7.43 10.74
N PRO A 301 54.77 -6.90 11.75
CA PRO A 301 53.31 -6.85 11.76
C PRO A 301 52.73 -6.02 10.61
N VAL A 302 51.77 -6.59 9.87
CA VAL A 302 51.09 -5.93 8.73
C VAL A 302 49.91 -5.03 9.13
N ASP A 303 49.80 -4.70 10.41
CA ASP A 303 48.74 -3.84 10.92
C ASP A 303 49.03 -2.36 10.63
N GLU A 304 47.99 -1.53 10.60
CA GLU A 304 48.14 -0.09 10.30
C GLU A 304 48.98 0.69 11.33
N PHE A 305 49.24 0.10 12.50
CA PHE A 305 50.02 0.72 13.57
C PHE A 305 51.45 0.16 13.67
N GLY A 306 51.84 -0.78 12.80
CA GLY A 306 53.19 -1.36 12.75
C GLY A 306 53.62 -1.97 14.09
N GLY A 307 52.72 -2.68 14.76
CA GLY A 307 52.99 -3.37 16.03
C GLY A 307 53.19 -2.46 17.25
N ARG A 308 52.94 -1.15 17.14
CA ARG A 308 53.14 -0.19 18.26
C ARG A 308 52.20 -0.37 19.44
N TYR A 309 51.06 -1.05 19.22
CA TYR A 309 50.03 -1.24 20.22
C TYR A 309 49.77 -2.72 20.47
N SER A 310 49.56 -3.09 21.73
CA SER A 310 49.26 -4.48 22.10
C SER A 310 47.91 -4.95 21.54
N ALA A 311 47.78 -6.25 21.30
CA ALA A 311 46.52 -6.88 20.89
C ALA A 311 45.37 -6.57 21.85
N SER A 312 45.65 -6.50 23.15
CA SER A 312 44.68 -6.16 24.20
C SER A 312 44.18 -4.72 24.11
N TYR A 313 45.05 -3.77 23.79
CA TYR A 313 44.67 -2.36 23.60
C TYR A 313 43.76 -2.16 22.39
N ILE A 314 44.14 -2.75 21.24
CA ILE A 314 43.35 -2.70 20.01
C ILE A 314 41.99 -3.40 20.19
N LEU A 315 41.96 -4.51 20.94
CA LEU A 315 40.72 -5.20 21.29
C LEU A 315 39.79 -4.33 22.14
N ASN A 316 40.33 -3.58 23.11
CA ASN A 316 39.55 -2.65 23.92
C ASN A 316 38.96 -1.53 23.05
N LEU A 317 39.76 -0.90 22.17
CA LEU A 317 39.27 0.11 21.23
C LEU A 317 38.16 -0.42 20.32
N ARG A 318 38.36 -1.60 19.72
CA ARG A 318 37.34 -2.30 18.92
C ARG A 318 36.04 -2.48 19.72
N ASN A 319 36.14 -2.95 20.96
CA ASN A 319 34.98 -3.18 21.80
C ASN A 319 34.27 -1.88 22.20
N ASN A 320 35.01 -0.80 22.42
CA ASN A 320 34.47 0.53 22.71
C ASN A 320 33.67 1.07 21.51
N PHE A 321 34.26 1.05 20.31
CA PHE A 321 33.55 1.46 19.08
C PHE A 321 32.32 0.61 18.79
N ARG A 322 32.38 -0.71 19.02
CA ARG A 322 31.21 -1.58 18.93
C ARG A 322 30.12 -1.15 19.90
N ARG A 323 30.46 -0.97 21.19
CA ARG A 323 29.52 -0.55 22.23
C ARG A 323 28.88 0.80 21.91
N ASN A 324 29.66 1.78 21.47
CA ASN A 324 29.15 3.11 21.12
C ASN A 324 28.23 3.05 19.91
N ARG A 325 28.58 2.28 18.87
CA ARG A 325 27.70 2.04 17.72
C ARG A 325 26.36 1.43 18.17
N ASP A 326 26.42 0.38 18.98
CA ASP A 326 25.24 -0.33 19.45
C ASP A 326 24.37 0.58 20.35
N LEU A 327 25.00 1.42 21.19
CA LEU A 327 24.35 2.46 21.97
C LEU A 327 23.69 3.52 21.07
N CYS A 328 24.37 4.02 20.04
CA CYS A 328 23.78 4.96 19.09
C CYS A 328 22.57 4.35 18.37
N ILE A 329 22.60 3.06 18.03
CA ILE A 329 21.45 2.36 17.43
C ILE A 329 20.28 2.31 18.43
N ILE A 330 20.53 2.01 19.70
CA ILE A 330 19.51 2.00 20.75
C ILE A 330 18.90 3.40 20.93
N ILE A 331 19.73 4.44 21.05
CA ILE A 331 19.26 5.83 21.15
C ILE A 331 18.45 6.24 19.93
N SER A 332 18.88 5.84 18.73
CA SER A 332 18.12 6.10 17.50
C SER A 332 16.73 5.46 17.56
N GLY A 333 16.62 4.24 18.07
CA GLY A 333 15.34 3.57 18.30
C GLY A 333 14.48 4.30 19.33
N ALA A 334 15.07 4.78 20.42
CA ALA A 334 14.36 5.57 21.43
C ALA A 334 13.85 6.90 20.85
N LEU A 335 14.67 7.62 20.09
CA LEU A 335 14.28 8.85 19.38
C LEU A 335 13.16 8.60 18.37
N TYR A 336 13.19 7.45 17.70
CA TYR A 336 12.13 7.04 16.78
C TYR A 336 10.79 6.84 17.48
N VAL A 337 10.77 6.13 18.61
CA VAL A 337 9.55 5.95 19.42
C VAL A 337 9.06 7.29 19.96
N LEU A 338 9.96 8.13 20.49
CA LEU A 338 9.60 9.44 21.03
C LEU A 338 8.96 10.34 19.97
N GLN A 339 9.46 10.30 18.75
CA GLN A 339 8.87 11.07 17.66
C GLN A 339 7.48 10.55 17.24
N ILE A 340 7.26 9.24 17.26
CA ILE A 340 5.92 8.68 17.03
C ILE A 340 4.93 9.19 18.08
N ILE A 341 5.34 9.22 19.35
CA ILE A 341 4.54 9.73 20.47
C ILE A 341 4.27 11.23 20.27
N ASP A 342 5.27 12.04 19.93
CA ASP A 342 5.10 13.48 19.66
C ASP A 342 4.07 13.73 18.54
N ALA A 343 4.16 12.99 17.43
CA ALA A 343 3.17 13.11 16.34
C ALA A 343 1.77 12.61 16.74
N HIS A 344 1.68 11.62 17.63
CA HIS A 344 0.41 11.13 18.15
C HIS A 344 -0.27 12.14 19.08
N VAL A 345 0.48 12.73 20.01
CA VAL A 345 0.00 13.75 20.94
C VAL A 345 -0.40 15.03 20.20
N ASP A 346 0.44 15.51 19.27
CA ASP A 346 0.12 16.68 18.43
C ASP A 346 -1.20 16.47 17.66
N ALA A 347 -1.45 15.26 17.18
CA ALA A 347 -2.69 14.97 16.47
C ALA A 347 -3.90 14.96 17.41
N HIS A 348 -3.74 14.50 18.66
CA HIS A 348 -4.80 14.56 19.66
C HIS A 348 -5.13 15.98 20.12
N LEU A 349 -4.12 16.85 20.22
CA LEU A 349 -4.32 18.24 20.64
C LEU A 349 -4.97 19.11 19.56
N LYS A 350 -4.97 18.69 18.29
CA LYS A 350 -5.64 19.41 17.20
C LYS A 350 -7.16 19.34 17.22
N ASP A 351 -7.71 18.29 17.82
CA ASP A 351 -9.15 18.15 17.97
C ASP A 351 -9.68 18.98 19.16
N TYR A 352 -8.77 19.56 19.96
CA TYR A 352 -9.12 20.50 21.02
C TYR A 352 -9.34 21.89 20.41
N ASP A 353 -10.51 22.46 20.62
CA ASP A 353 -10.81 23.83 20.19
C ASP A 353 -9.98 24.80 21.04
N ILE A 354 -9.00 25.44 20.43
CA ILE A 354 -8.23 26.54 21.01
C ILE A 354 -8.61 27.79 20.23
N SER A 355 -9.90 28.11 20.23
CA SER A 355 -10.38 29.37 19.69
C SER A 355 -9.99 30.50 20.65
N ASP A 356 -9.32 31.53 20.15
CA ASP A 356 -9.02 32.76 20.91
C ASP A 356 -10.30 33.58 21.25
N ASP A 357 -11.47 33.10 20.84
CA ASP A 357 -12.78 33.71 21.09
C ASP A 357 -13.29 33.35 22.49
N LEU A 358 -12.54 33.75 23.53
CA LEU A 358 -13.07 33.83 24.89
C LEU A 358 -13.99 35.06 24.96
N SER A 359 -15.16 34.95 24.34
CA SER A 359 -16.19 35.99 24.39
C SER A 359 -17.17 35.71 25.51
N MET A 360 -17.37 36.74 26.35
CA MET A 360 -18.42 36.81 27.35
C MET A 360 -19.54 37.67 26.79
N ASN A 361 -20.64 37.04 26.38
CA ASN A 361 -21.83 37.78 25.95
C ASN A 361 -22.71 38.03 27.17
N LEU A 362 -22.89 39.31 27.50
CA LEU A 362 -23.80 39.79 28.53
C LEU A 362 -24.98 40.50 27.85
N GLU A 363 -26.14 39.87 27.86
CA GLU A 363 -27.35 40.44 27.27
C GLU A 363 -28.35 40.81 28.37
N PRO A 364 -29.00 41.99 28.29
CA PRO A 364 -30.08 42.34 29.20
C PRO A 364 -31.28 41.42 28.96
N LEU A 365 -31.71 40.71 29.99
CA LEU A 365 -32.89 39.86 29.97
C LEU A 365 -34.07 40.61 30.60
N VAL A 366 -35.14 40.77 29.85
CA VAL A 366 -36.43 41.24 30.39
C VAL A 366 -37.41 40.08 30.26
N ASP A 367 -37.74 39.47 31.39
CA ASP A 367 -38.69 38.35 31.45
C ASP A 367 -39.99 38.81 32.12
N TYR A 368 -41.13 38.34 31.63
CA TYR A 368 -42.45 38.72 32.15
C TYR A 368 -43.07 37.53 32.88
N THR A 369 -42.56 37.25 34.08
CA THR A 369 -43.05 36.14 34.90
C THR A 369 -44.39 36.48 35.56
N TYR A 370 -45.32 35.52 35.55
CA TYR A 370 -46.62 35.65 36.21
C TYR A 370 -46.45 35.44 37.72
N VAL A 371 -46.81 36.45 38.51
CA VAL A 371 -46.74 36.38 39.98
C VAL A 371 -48.16 36.18 40.53
N PRO A 372 -48.51 34.98 41.02
CA PRO A 372 -49.90 34.65 41.41
C PRO A 372 -50.44 35.54 42.53
N THR A 373 -49.58 35.96 43.45
CA THR A 373 -49.94 36.77 44.64
C THR A 373 -50.43 38.17 44.28
N LEU A 374 -50.12 38.67 43.07
CA LEU A 374 -50.43 40.02 42.62
C LEU A 374 -51.31 40.03 41.35
N GLY A 375 -51.78 38.86 40.90
CA GLY A 375 -52.79 38.74 39.83
C GLY A 375 -52.34 39.17 38.43
N GLY A 376 -51.05 39.26 38.13
CA GLY A 376 -50.57 39.70 36.81
C GLY A 376 -49.10 39.44 36.52
N ASN A 377 -48.71 39.64 35.25
CA ASN A 377 -47.31 39.55 34.80
C ASN A 377 -46.54 40.80 35.23
N ARG A 378 -45.32 40.63 35.74
CA ARG A 378 -44.43 41.76 36.05
C ARG A 378 -43.12 41.61 35.27
N PRO A 379 -42.55 42.72 34.77
CA PRO A 379 -41.21 42.69 34.19
C PRO A 379 -40.18 42.41 35.29
N VAL A 380 -39.40 41.35 35.08
CA VAL A 380 -38.21 41.00 35.84
C VAL A 380 -37.01 41.34 34.96
N PHE A 381 -36.15 42.21 35.49
CA PHE A 381 -34.93 42.62 34.82
C PHE A 381 -33.78 41.77 35.35
N GLY A 382 -33.04 41.16 34.45
CA GLY A 382 -31.85 40.38 34.74
C GLY A 382 -30.82 40.52 33.65
N PHE A 383 -29.72 39.80 33.79
CA PHE A 383 -28.71 39.66 32.75
C PHE A 383 -28.53 38.18 32.44
N ASN A 384 -28.53 37.84 31.16
CA ASN A 384 -28.10 36.53 30.71
C ASN A 384 -26.60 36.60 30.41
N MET A 385 -25.85 35.62 30.92
CA MET A 385 -24.41 35.51 30.71
C MET A 385 -24.14 34.18 30.02
N SER A 386 -23.68 34.24 28.77
CA SER A 386 -23.18 33.07 28.06
C SER A 386 -21.67 33.19 27.86
N LEU A 387 -20.94 32.18 28.29
CA LEU A 387 -19.50 32.05 28.07
C LEU A 387 -19.29 31.07 26.92
N LYS A 388 -18.51 31.49 25.92
CA LYS A 388 -18.02 30.64 24.85
C LYS A 388 -16.55 30.32 25.15
N PHE A 389 -16.19 29.04 25.16
CA PHE A 389 -14.85 28.55 25.43
C PHE A 389 -14.42 27.56 24.35
#